data_AF-A0A0L0SF38-F1
#
_entry.id   AF-A0A0L0SF38-F1
#
_cell.length_a   1.000
_cell.length_b   1.000
_cell.length_c   1.000
_cell.angle_alpha   90.00
_cell.angle_beta   90.00
_cell.angle_gamma   90.00
#
_symmetry.space_group_name_H-M   'P 1'
#
loop_
_entity.id
_entity.type
_entity.pdbx_description
1 polymer ?
#
loop_
_entity_poly.entity_id
_entity_poly.type
_entity_poly.pdbx_seq_one_letter_code
_entity_poly.pdbx_strand_id
1 'polypeptide(L)'
;MQWCARLGCTGAARRGDGRYAKLATCLQCRFAFCVYCLRAWHGNVSGCESPSSHVVVEAWIAAEKLPEHERDRAHAELAMRYGRATVAVIVQRYRDEQATLAYLQENAKSCPYCGQATIKSAGCNHMTCGACRGHFCYLCGEGLNHLPNFYAHWSEGGGTKCGMKLFDILVDEDGDTVVYYDDDSDWQIQPFD
;
A
#
# COMPACT_ATOMS: atom_id res chain seq x y z
N MET A 1 7.80 32.01 -5.25
CA MET A 1 6.58 32.77 -4.91
C MET A 1 5.37 31.91 -5.19
N GLN A 2 4.34 31.93 -4.33
CA GLN A 2 3.09 31.19 -4.52
C GLN A 2 1.96 32.20 -4.77
N TRP A 3 1.12 31.94 -5.78
CA TRP A 3 -0.04 32.77 -6.11
C TRP A 3 -1.34 32.14 -5.61
N CYS A 4 -2.36 32.98 -5.40
CA CYS A 4 -3.68 32.53 -4.98
C CYS A 4 -4.24 31.50 -5.96
N ALA A 5 -4.75 30.38 -5.43
CA ALA A 5 -5.41 29.35 -6.21
C ALA A 5 -6.88 29.66 -6.57
N ARG A 6 -7.46 30.71 -5.98
CA ARG A 6 -8.86 31.08 -6.23
C ARG A 6 -8.98 31.79 -7.57
N LEU A 7 -9.80 31.26 -8.47
CA LEU A 7 -10.12 31.91 -9.74
C LEU A 7 -10.63 33.35 -9.48
N GLY A 8 -10.07 34.32 -10.21
CA GLY A 8 -10.39 35.74 -10.05
C GLY A 8 -9.58 36.49 -8.98
N CYS A 9 -8.68 35.82 -8.24
CA CYS A 9 -7.77 36.49 -7.32
C CYS A 9 -6.32 36.38 -7.81
N THR A 10 -5.63 37.52 -7.93
CA THR A 10 -4.22 37.60 -8.35
C THR A 10 -3.27 37.80 -7.17
N GLY A 11 -3.75 37.61 -5.95
CA GLY A 11 -3.01 37.93 -4.73
C GLY A 11 -1.87 36.96 -4.46
N ALA A 12 -0.74 37.50 -4.02
CA ALA A 12 0.35 36.70 -3.47
C ALA A 12 -0.11 35.93 -2.23
N ALA A 13 0.39 34.70 -2.07
CA ALA A 13 0.09 33.85 -0.94
C ALA A 13 1.35 33.59 -0.09
N ARG A 14 1.19 33.70 1.24
CA ARG A 14 2.22 33.33 2.21
C ARG A 14 2.18 31.82 2.39
N ARG A 15 3.34 31.15 2.25
CA ARG A 15 3.46 29.72 2.55
C ARG A 15 3.67 29.50 4.06
N GLY A 16 3.08 28.43 4.58
CA GLY A 16 3.42 27.90 5.89
C GLY A 16 4.77 27.18 5.89
N ASP A 17 5.31 26.97 7.08
CA ASP A 17 6.61 26.37 7.34
C ASP A 17 6.46 25.07 8.16
N GLY A 18 7.57 24.31 8.27
CA GLY A 18 7.65 23.08 9.05
C GLY A 18 6.48 22.13 8.78
N ARG A 19 5.68 21.84 9.81
CA ARG A 19 4.49 20.99 9.71
C ARG A 19 3.47 21.55 8.71
N TYR A 20 3.33 22.86 8.58
CA TYR A 20 2.39 23.52 7.65
C TYR A 20 2.99 23.82 6.28
N ALA A 21 4.06 23.13 5.87
CA ALA A 21 4.72 23.36 4.58
C ALA A 21 3.78 23.29 3.36
N LYS A 22 2.66 22.56 3.48
CA LYS A 22 1.66 22.45 2.42
C LYS A 22 0.56 23.52 2.45
N LEU A 23 0.47 24.34 3.49
CA LEU A 23 -0.48 25.44 3.58
C LEU A 23 0.05 26.67 2.84
N ALA A 24 -0.82 27.36 2.12
CA ALA A 24 -0.63 28.77 1.78
C ALA A 24 -1.90 29.57 2.03
N THR A 25 -1.72 30.82 2.47
CA THR A 25 -2.81 31.76 2.72
C THR A 25 -2.63 32.99 1.86
N CYS A 26 -3.63 33.29 1.02
CA CYS A 26 -3.62 34.48 0.17
C CYS A 26 -3.66 35.77 1.02
N LEU A 27 -2.82 36.74 0.70
CA LEU A 27 -2.77 38.04 1.40
C LEU A 27 -3.87 39.01 0.96
N GLN A 28 -4.55 38.74 -0.17
CA GLN A 28 -5.66 39.56 -0.66
C GLN A 28 -7.02 39.02 -0.20
N CYS A 29 -7.39 37.79 -0.60
CA CYS A 29 -8.71 37.23 -0.33
C CYS A 29 -8.77 36.31 0.90
N ARG A 30 -7.65 36.12 1.60
CA ARG A 30 -7.48 35.24 2.78
C ARG A 30 -7.81 33.76 2.55
N PHE A 31 -7.99 33.34 1.29
CA PHE A 31 -8.19 31.94 0.96
C PHE A 31 -6.99 31.11 1.39
N ALA A 32 -7.23 30.11 2.23
CA ALA A 32 -6.26 29.12 2.68
C ALA A 32 -6.39 27.87 1.80
N PHE A 33 -5.30 27.50 1.14
CA PHE A 33 -5.28 26.40 0.18
C PHE A 33 -4.03 25.57 0.32
N CYS A 34 -4.09 24.33 -0.16
CA CYS A 34 -2.94 23.45 -0.23
C CYS A 34 -2.10 23.81 -1.45
N VAL A 35 -0.79 24.04 -1.28
CA VAL A 35 0.12 24.42 -2.38
C VAL A 35 0.35 23.28 -3.39
N TYR A 36 0.01 22.05 -3.02
CA TYR A 36 0.19 20.88 -3.89
C TYR A 36 -1.02 20.65 -4.80
N CYS A 37 -2.24 20.74 -4.27
CA CYS A 37 -3.46 20.46 -5.04
C CYS A 37 -4.25 21.70 -5.44
N LEU A 38 -3.86 22.88 -4.93
CA LEU A 38 -4.50 24.17 -5.16
C LEU A 38 -5.99 24.22 -4.73
N ARG A 39 -6.47 23.23 -3.97
CA ARG A 39 -7.80 23.23 -3.33
C ARG A 39 -7.76 23.83 -1.94
N ALA A 40 -8.93 24.05 -1.38
CA ALA A 40 -9.11 24.46 0.01
C ALA A 40 -8.23 23.62 0.95
N TRP A 41 -7.67 24.28 1.96
CA TRP A 41 -6.80 23.65 2.93
C TRP A 41 -7.50 22.46 3.63
N HIS A 42 -6.90 21.27 3.55
CA HIS A 42 -7.46 20.02 4.08
C HIS A 42 -6.69 19.49 5.30
N GLY A 43 -5.94 20.34 6.00
CA GLY A 43 -5.18 19.96 7.19
C GLY A 43 -3.93 19.15 6.89
N ASN A 44 -3.09 18.89 7.90
CA ASN A 44 -1.77 18.27 7.74
C ASN A 44 -1.79 16.77 7.43
N VAL A 45 -2.73 16.07 8.04
CA VAL A 45 -2.84 14.61 7.99
C VAL A 45 -3.53 14.16 6.72
N SER A 46 -4.62 14.83 6.34
CA SER A 46 -5.40 14.44 5.17
C SER A 46 -4.59 14.64 3.89
N GLY A 47 -4.61 13.60 3.04
CA GLY A 47 -4.03 13.61 1.72
C GLY A 47 -4.67 14.66 0.81
N CYS A 48 -4.01 14.97 -0.30
CA CYS A 48 -4.64 15.77 -1.34
C CYS A 48 -5.64 14.91 -2.09
N GLU A 49 -6.94 15.12 -1.92
CA GLU A 49 -7.98 14.53 -2.79
C GLU A 49 -7.99 15.28 -4.13
N SER A 50 -6.96 15.04 -4.95
CA SER A 50 -6.72 15.83 -6.16
C SER A 50 -6.64 15.01 -7.44
N PRO A 51 -7.45 15.32 -8.46
CA PRO A 51 -7.21 14.95 -9.85
C PRO A 51 -5.85 15.46 -10.38
N SER A 52 -5.26 16.48 -9.77
CA SER A 52 -3.97 17.02 -10.23
C SER A 52 -2.80 16.06 -9.97
N SER A 53 -2.87 15.17 -8.97
CA SER A 53 -1.85 14.12 -8.82
C SER A 53 -1.95 13.13 -9.97
N HIS A 54 -3.18 12.76 -10.37
CA HIS A 54 -3.42 11.90 -11.53
C HIS A 54 -2.82 12.49 -12.81
N VAL A 55 -3.09 13.77 -13.09
CA VAL A 55 -2.55 14.46 -14.29
C VAL A 55 -1.01 14.49 -14.30
N VAL A 56 -0.37 14.73 -13.14
CA VAL A 56 1.10 14.73 -13.04
C VAL A 56 1.66 13.31 -13.25
N VAL A 57 1.04 12.31 -12.65
CA VAL A 57 1.42 10.89 -12.79
C VAL A 57 1.25 10.43 -14.24
N GLU A 58 0.10 10.69 -14.87
CA GLU A 58 -0.15 10.32 -16.26
C GLU A 58 0.84 10.96 -17.21
N ALA A 59 1.10 12.27 -17.05
CA ALA A 59 2.08 12.97 -17.88
C ALA A 59 3.50 12.42 -17.66
N TRP A 60 3.86 12.06 -16.43
CA TRP A 60 5.15 11.45 -16.11
C TRP A 60 5.29 10.06 -16.78
N ILE A 61 4.30 9.19 -16.62
CA ILE A 61 4.31 7.84 -17.22
C ILE A 61 4.31 7.92 -18.76
N ALA A 62 3.56 8.87 -19.33
CA ALA A 62 3.57 9.10 -20.77
C ALA A 62 4.97 9.52 -21.25
N ALA A 63 5.65 10.39 -20.50
CA ALA A 63 7.01 10.82 -20.80
C ALA A 63 8.04 9.69 -20.69
N GLU A 64 7.86 8.73 -19.77
CA GLU A 64 8.76 7.56 -19.64
C GLU A 64 8.82 6.70 -20.92
N LYS A 65 7.82 6.78 -21.81
CA LYS A 65 7.77 6.08 -23.10
C LYS A 65 8.51 6.82 -24.23
N LEU A 66 8.93 8.06 -24.00
CA LEU A 66 9.61 8.89 -25.00
C LEU A 66 11.14 8.65 -24.98
N PRO A 67 11.85 9.02 -26.06
CA PRO A 67 13.30 9.06 -26.06
C PRO A 67 13.85 9.94 -24.92
N GLU A 68 15.04 9.61 -24.42
CA GLU A 68 15.65 10.25 -23.24
C GLU A 68 15.59 11.78 -23.24
N HIS A 69 15.98 12.41 -24.35
CA HIS A 69 16.01 13.87 -24.44
C HIS A 69 14.62 14.53 -24.37
N GLU A 70 13.57 13.86 -24.85
CA GLU A 70 12.18 14.33 -24.81
C GLU A 70 11.56 14.08 -23.44
N ARG A 71 11.83 12.91 -22.85
CA ARG A 71 11.45 12.56 -21.49
C ARG A 71 12.00 13.57 -20.49
N ASP A 72 13.29 13.87 -20.57
CA ASP A 72 13.96 14.78 -19.63
C ASP A 72 13.40 16.20 -19.74
N ARG A 73 13.09 16.65 -20.96
CA ARG A 73 12.41 17.93 -21.19
C ARG A 73 11.01 17.94 -20.58
N ALA A 74 10.21 16.89 -20.80
CA ALA A 74 8.86 16.78 -20.25
C ALA A 74 8.86 16.73 -18.71
N HIS A 75 9.79 15.99 -18.11
CA HIS A 75 9.97 15.97 -16.65
C HIS A 75 10.40 17.33 -16.11
N ALA A 76 11.30 18.04 -16.80
CA ALA A 76 11.71 19.40 -16.42
C ALA A 76 10.54 20.38 -16.48
N GLU A 77 9.68 20.29 -17.49
CA GLU A 77 8.47 21.11 -17.61
C GLU A 77 7.48 20.84 -16.47
N LEU A 78 7.22 19.56 -16.16
CA LEU A 78 6.38 19.17 -15.02
C LEU A 78 6.96 19.70 -13.70
N ALA A 79 8.27 19.55 -13.50
CA ALA A 79 8.99 20.05 -12.32
C ALA A 79 8.96 21.58 -12.22
N MET A 80 8.98 22.30 -13.34
CA MET A 80 8.84 23.75 -13.37
C MET A 80 7.41 24.18 -12.99
N ARG A 81 6.40 23.49 -13.50
CA ARG A 81 4.98 23.83 -13.31
C ARG A 81 4.45 23.51 -11.92
N TYR A 82 4.83 22.35 -11.37
CA TYR A 82 4.29 21.86 -10.09
C TYR A 82 5.33 21.87 -8.94
N GLY A 83 6.58 22.18 -9.26
CA GLY A 83 7.70 22.17 -8.34
C GLY A 83 8.35 20.79 -8.25
N ARG A 84 9.66 20.73 -8.51
CA ARG A 84 10.51 19.52 -8.48
C ARG A 84 10.24 18.58 -7.29
N ALA A 85 10.23 19.10 -6.06
CA ALA A 85 10.02 18.28 -4.86
C ALA A 85 8.59 17.71 -4.78
N THR A 86 7.59 18.49 -5.21
CA THR A 86 6.19 18.04 -5.26
C THR A 86 6.02 16.91 -6.26
N VAL A 87 6.54 17.09 -7.49
CA VAL A 87 6.46 16.08 -8.55
C VAL A 87 7.13 14.78 -8.10
N ALA A 88 8.33 14.87 -7.52
CA ALA A 88 9.04 13.70 -7.00
C ALA A 88 8.20 12.92 -5.97
N VAL A 89 7.56 13.61 -5.01
CA VAL A 89 6.71 12.95 -4.01
C VAL A 89 5.47 12.32 -4.63
N ILE A 90 4.83 12.98 -5.60
CA ILE A 90 3.64 12.45 -6.29
C ILE A 90 3.99 11.18 -7.07
N VAL A 91 5.07 11.21 -7.83
CA VAL A 91 5.54 10.07 -8.64
C VAL A 91 5.99 8.92 -7.76
N GLN A 92 6.72 9.21 -6.67
CA GLN A 92 7.17 8.17 -5.75
C GLN A 92 5.99 7.44 -5.11
N ARG A 93 4.99 8.17 -4.61
CA ARG A 93 3.79 7.56 -4.04
C ARG A 93 3.07 6.65 -5.02
N TYR A 94 2.95 7.08 -6.28
CA TYR A 94 2.37 6.23 -7.31
C TYR A 94 3.16 4.94 -7.50
N ARG A 95 4.49 5.02 -7.58
CA ARG A 95 5.36 3.84 -7.69
C ARG A 95 5.22 2.91 -6.49
N ASP A 96 5.18 3.47 -5.28
CA ASP A 96 5.00 2.69 -4.04
C ASP A 96 3.64 1.98 -4.01
N GLU A 97 2.57 2.65 -4.46
CA GLU A 97 1.23 2.06 -4.61
C GLU A 97 1.23 0.93 -5.64
N GLN A 98 1.86 1.10 -6.81
CA GLN A 98 1.97 0.04 -7.82
C GLN A 98 2.76 -1.16 -7.29
N ALA A 99 3.87 -0.92 -6.59
CA ALA A 99 4.66 -1.98 -5.97
C ALA A 99 3.87 -2.73 -4.88
N THR A 100 3.11 -2.00 -4.06
CA THR A 100 2.24 -2.59 -3.04
C THR A 100 1.16 -3.47 -3.67
N LEU A 101 0.52 -2.99 -4.74
CA LEU A 101 -0.51 -3.75 -5.46
C LEU A 101 0.07 -5.02 -6.10
N ALA A 102 1.23 -4.94 -6.74
CA ALA A 102 1.91 -6.10 -7.32
C ALA A 102 2.25 -7.13 -6.23
N TYR A 103 2.81 -6.67 -5.10
CA TYR A 103 3.12 -7.54 -3.97
C TYR A 103 1.87 -8.24 -3.42
N LEU A 104 0.77 -7.52 -3.24
CA LEU A 104 -0.50 -8.09 -2.76
C LEU A 104 -1.10 -9.11 -3.74
N GLN A 105 -0.98 -8.88 -5.06
CA GLN A 105 -1.47 -9.83 -6.06
C GLN A 105 -0.73 -11.17 -6.00
N GLU A 106 0.57 -11.12 -5.74
CA GLU A 106 1.43 -12.31 -5.69
C GLU A 106 1.38 -13.01 -4.31
N ASN A 107 1.30 -12.23 -3.22
CA ASN A 107 1.55 -12.70 -1.85
C ASN A 107 0.34 -12.62 -0.92
N ALA A 108 -0.84 -12.21 -1.40
CA ALA A 108 -2.04 -12.14 -0.56
C ALA A 108 -3.18 -12.99 -1.12
N LYS A 109 -4.04 -13.45 -0.22
CA LYS A 109 -5.29 -14.14 -0.53
C LYS A 109 -6.47 -13.38 0.05
N SER A 110 -7.48 -13.16 -0.78
CA SER A 110 -8.69 -12.46 -0.36
C SER A 110 -9.54 -13.38 0.52
N CYS A 111 -10.00 -12.86 1.65
CA CYS A 111 -10.94 -13.56 2.52
C CYS A 111 -12.26 -13.83 1.76
N PRO A 112 -12.77 -15.07 1.71
CA PRO A 112 -13.98 -15.39 0.96
C PRO A 112 -15.26 -14.78 1.55
N TYR A 113 -15.20 -14.26 2.79
CA TYR A 113 -16.37 -13.70 3.47
C TYR A 113 -16.45 -12.18 3.42
N CYS A 114 -15.31 -11.49 3.48
CA CYS A 114 -15.27 -10.02 3.55
C CYS A 114 -14.36 -9.35 2.50
N GLY A 115 -13.62 -10.14 1.70
CA GLY A 115 -12.73 -9.64 0.67
C GLY A 115 -11.38 -9.08 1.17
N GLN A 116 -11.16 -9.00 2.49
CA GLN A 116 -9.90 -8.48 3.04
C GLN A 116 -8.70 -9.32 2.55
N ALA A 117 -7.72 -8.65 1.95
CA ALA A 117 -6.46 -9.27 1.56
C ALA A 117 -5.70 -9.72 2.81
N THR A 118 -5.32 -11.00 2.83
CA THR A 118 -4.63 -11.62 3.95
C THR A 118 -3.33 -12.22 3.43
N ILE A 119 -2.21 -11.85 4.06
CA ILE A 119 -0.88 -12.38 3.73
C ILE A 119 -0.55 -13.46 4.75
N LYS A 120 0.03 -14.57 4.28
CA LYS A 120 0.57 -15.61 5.15
C LYS A 120 2.02 -15.27 5.50
N SER A 121 2.35 -15.18 6.78
CA SER A 121 3.72 -14.93 7.24
C SER A 121 4.56 -16.21 7.30
N ALA A 122 4.03 -17.28 7.91
CA ALA A 122 4.68 -18.60 7.99
C ALA A 122 3.68 -19.68 8.48
N GLY A 123 4.10 -20.95 8.42
CA GLY A 123 3.42 -22.06 9.07
C GLY A 123 2.30 -22.69 8.23
N CYS A 124 1.06 -22.47 8.64
CA CYS A 124 -0.09 -23.25 8.18
C CYS A 124 -0.92 -22.55 7.10
N ASN A 125 -1.51 -23.32 6.18
CA ASN A 125 -2.43 -22.85 5.13
C ASN A 125 -3.86 -22.60 5.65
N HIS A 126 -4.15 -22.90 6.92
CA HIS A 126 -5.37 -22.48 7.59
C HIS A 126 -5.24 -21.03 8.05
N MET A 127 -5.98 -20.13 7.40
CA MET A 127 -5.99 -18.72 7.71
C MET A 127 -7.23 -18.34 8.50
N THR A 128 -7.07 -17.46 9.47
CA THR A 128 -8.17 -16.77 10.15
C THR A 128 -8.13 -15.29 9.77
N CYS A 129 -9.21 -14.78 9.18
CA CYS A 129 -9.25 -13.39 8.76
C CYS A 129 -9.20 -12.45 9.97
N GLY A 130 -8.24 -11.51 10.00
CA GLY A 130 -8.15 -10.54 11.10
C GLY A 130 -9.34 -9.58 11.21
N ALA A 131 -10.09 -9.38 10.12
CA ALA A 131 -11.25 -8.48 10.10
C ALA A 131 -12.55 -9.17 10.53
N CYS A 132 -12.93 -10.28 9.90
CA CYS A 132 -14.21 -10.96 10.14
C CYS A 132 -14.10 -12.26 10.94
N ARG A 133 -12.87 -12.69 11.28
CA ARG A 133 -12.57 -13.98 11.95
C ARG A 133 -13.04 -15.22 11.19
N GLY A 134 -13.38 -15.10 9.90
CA GLY A 134 -13.69 -16.24 9.06
C GLY A 134 -12.45 -17.09 8.78
N HIS A 135 -12.62 -18.42 8.81
CA HIS A 135 -11.60 -19.42 8.54
C HIS A 135 -11.62 -19.79 7.06
N PHE A 136 -10.46 -19.82 6.42
CA PHE A 136 -10.33 -20.16 5.01
C PHE A 136 -8.97 -20.80 4.68
N CYS A 137 -8.90 -21.49 3.56
CA CYS A 137 -7.66 -22.08 3.06
C CYS A 137 -6.87 -21.07 2.22
N TYR A 138 -5.59 -20.83 2.55
CA TYR A 138 -4.71 -19.93 1.80
C TYR A 138 -4.45 -20.42 0.36
N LEU A 139 -4.36 -21.74 0.16
CA LEU A 139 -4.03 -22.30 -1.16
C LEU A 139 -5.16 -22.12 -2.17
N CYS A 140 -6.39 -22.49 -1.78
CA CYS A 140 -7.53 -22.50 -2.69
C CYS A 140 -8.52 -21.35 -2.49
N GLY A 141 -8.44 -20.62 -1.38
CA GLY A 141 -9.36 -19.53 -1.03
C GLY A 141 -10.70 -19.99 -0.46
N GLU A 142 -10.93 -21.30 -0.28
CA GLU A 142 -12.21 -21.84 0.19
C GLU A 142 -12.51 -21.43 1.63
N GLY A 143 -13.75 -21.02 1.88
CA GLY A 143 -14.23 -20.69 3.23
C GLY A 143 -14.59 -21.94 4.01
N LEU A 144 -13.98 -22.15 5.18
CA LEU A 144 -14.08 -23.38 5.98
C LEU A 144 -15.12 -23.35 7.10
N ASN A 145 -15.81 -22.22 7.33
CA ASN A 145 -16.74 -22.06 8.46
C ASN A 145 -17.93 -23.03 8.43
N HIS A 146 -18.23 -23.60 7.26
CA HIS A 146 -19.30 -24.59 7.09
C HIS A 146 -18.90 -25.99 7.55
N LEU A 147 -17.60 -26.23 7.78
CA LEU A 147 -17.09 -27.52 8.24
C LEU A 147 -17.15 -27.60 9.77
N PRO A 148 -17.54 -28.75 10.34
CA PRO A 148 -17.46 -28.97 11.78
C PRO A 148 -16.01 -29.00 12.28
N ASN A 149 -15.06 -29.35 11.42
CA ASN A 149 -13.63 -29.30 11.67
C ASN A 149 -12.91 -28.68 10.45
N PHE A 150 -12.31 -27.51 10.62
CA PHE A 150 -11.62 -26.79 9.55
C PHE A 150 -10.46 -27.58 8.95
N TYR A 151 -9.78 -28.40 9.76
CA TYR A 151 -8.62 -29.19 9.32
C TYR A 151 -9.00 -30.35 8.39
N ALA A 152 -10.28 -30.74 8.34
CA ALA A 152 -10.76 -31.79 7.44
C ALA A 152 -10.48 -31.47 5.97
N HIS A 153 -10.37 -30.18 5.62
CA HIS A 153 -10.03 -29.72 4.27
C HIS A 153 -8.70 -30.26 3.74
N TRP A 154 -7.74 -30.52 4.63
CA TRP A 154 -6.41 -31.05 4.29
C TRP A 154 -6.27 -32.55 4.55
N SER A 155 -7.33 -33.24 4.97
CA SER A 155 -7.28 -34.70 5.18
C SER A 155 -7.11 -35.46 3.87
N GLU A 156 -6.49 -36.64 3.93
CA GLU A 156 -6.09 -37.45 2.76
C GLU A 156 -7.31 -37.89 1.92
N GLY A 157 -8.46 -38.08 2.59
CA GLY A 157 -9.74 -38.43 1.99
C GLY A 157 -10.69 -37.26 1.74
N GLY A 158 -10.26 -36.01 1.95
CA GLY A 158 -11.13 -34.82 1.89
C GLY A 158 -11.59 -34.42 0.49
N GLY A 159 -11.11 -35.07 -0.57
CA GLY A 159 -11.50 -34.79 -1.96
C GLY A 159 -11.08 -33.41 -2.50
N THR A 160 -10.31 -32.64 -1.74
CA THR A 160 -9.83 -31.32 -2.16
C THR A 160 -8.42 -31.41 -2.73
N LYS A 161 -8.10 -30.52 -3.70
CA LYS A 161 -6.74 -30.34 -4.24
C LYS A 161 -5.69 -29.91 -3.19
N CYS A 162 -6.13 -29.65 -1.96
CA CYS A 162 -5.33 -29.21 -0.83
C CYS A 162 -5.00 -30.35 0.16
N GLY A 163 -5.43 -31.59 -0.11
CA GLY A 163 -5.09 -32.75 0.72
C GLY A 163 -3.59 -32.82 1.04
N MET A 164 -3.26 -33.09 2.30
CA MET A 164 -1.91 -33.18 2.87
C MET A 164 -1.06 -31.89 2.79
N LYS A 165 -1.62 -30.74 2.41
CA LYS A 165 -0.89 -29.46 2.27
C LYS A 165 -1.23 -28.47 3.39
N LEU A 166 -1.39 -28.95 4.62
CA LEU A 166 -1.75 -28.10 5.76
C LEU A 166 -0.59 -27.16 6.12
N PHE A 167 0.63 -27.67 6.08
CA PHE A 167 1.85 -26.90 6.29
C PHE A 167 2.63 -26.82 4.98
N ASP A 168 3.45 -25.77 4.87
CA ASP A 168 4.42 -25.70 3.78
C ASP A 168 5.57 -26.66 4.13
N ILE A 169 5.92 -27.54 3.20
CA ILE A 169 7.15 -28.32 3.33
C ILE A 169 8.28 -27.34 3.02
N LEU A 170 8.95 -26.84 4.05
CA LEU A 170 10.18 -26.08 3.89
C LEU A 170 11.26 -27.08 3.51
N VAL A 171 11.90 -26.88 2.37
CA VAL A 171 13.05 -27.66 1.94
C VAL A 171 14.29 -26.76 1.95
N ASP A 172 15.43 -27.29 2.36
CA ASP A 172 16.70 -26.56 2.30
C ASP A 172 17.27 -26.56 0.87
N GLU A 173 18.44 -25.95 0.71
CA GLU A 173 19.13 -25.82 -0.58
C GLU A 173 19.52 -27.18 -1.18
N ASP A 174 19.60 -28.22 -0.35
CA ASP A 174 19.90 -29.60 -0.73
C ASP A 174 18.63 -30.42 -1.04
N GLY A 175 17.44 -29.83 -0.83
CA GLY A 175 16.14 -30.45 -1.07
C GLY A 175 15.63 -31.31 0.09
N ASP A 176 16.28 -31.25 1.25
CA ASP A 176 15.89 -31.96 2.45
C ASP A 176 14.79 -31.18 3.20
N THR A 177 13.82 -31.91 3.76
CA THR A 177 12.71 -31.28 4.50
C THR A 177 13.22 -30.68 5.81
N VAL A 178 13.13 -29.35 5.92
CA VAL A 178 13.44 -28.58 7.12
C VAL A 178 12.27 -28.71 8.10
N VAL A 179 12.41 -29.63 9.05
CA VAL A 179 11.58 -29.69 10.25
C VAL A 179 12.17 -28.75 11.30
N TYR A 180 11.49 -27.62 11.55
CA TYR A 180 11.76 -26.81 12.73
C TYR A 180 11.23 -27.56 13.95
N TYR A 181 12.12 -28.09 14.77
CA TYR A 181 11.78 -28.50 16.13
C TYR A 181 11.69 -27.21 16.95
N ASP A 182 10.48 -26.82 17.35
CA ASP A 182 10.31 -25.88 18.46
C ASP A 182 10.81 -26.60 19.71
N ASP A 183 12.09 -26.41 20.02
CA ASP A 183 12.64 -26.79 21.31
C ASP A 183 12.13 -25.76 22.33
N ASP A 184 10.95 -26.03 22.90
CA ASP A 184 10.23 -25.22 23.90
C ASP A 184 11.02 -25.04 25.23
N SER A 185 12.34 -25.24 25.24
CA SER A 185 13.17 -25.25 26.44
C SER A 185 13.75 -23.90 26.87
N ASP A 186 13.58 -22.82 26.10
CA ASP A 186 14.33 -21.55 26.34
C ASP A 186 13.50 -20.35 26.82
N TRP A 187 12.18 -20.47 27.02
CA TRP A 187 11.36 -19.39 27.62
C TRP A 187 11.30 -19.49 29.14
N GLN A 188 12.45 -19.32 29.82
CA GLN A 188 12.41 -19.05 31.27
C GLN A 188 11.96 -17.61 31.51
N ILE A 189 10.69 -17.43 31.85
CA ILE A 189 10.16 -16.18 32.41
C ILE A 189 10.87 -15.93 33.74
N GLN A 190 11.85 -15.03 33.73
CA GLN A 190 12.47 -14.55 34.96
C GLN A 190 11.44 -13.71 35.73
N PRO A 191 11.28 -13.91 37.05
CA PRO A 191 10.44 -13.05 37.87
C PRO A 191 10.94 -11.60 37.80
N PHE A 192 10.02 -10.65 37.67
CA PHE A 192 10.32 -9.24 37.85
C PHE A 192 10.47 -8.98 39.35
N ASP A 193 11.67 -8.59 39.78
CA ASP A 193 11.93 -7.99 41.10
C ASP A 193 11.30 -6.59 41.23
#